data_AF-A0A371DMM9-F1
#
_entry.id   AF-A0A371DMM9-F1
#
_cell.length_a   1.000
_cell.length_b   1.000
_cell.length_c   1.000
_cell.angle_alpha   90.00
_cell.angle_beta   90.00
_cell.angle_gamma   90.00
#
_symmetry.space_group_name_H-M   'P 1'
#
loop_
_entity.id
_entity.type
_entity.pdbx_description
1 polymer ?
#
loop_
_entity_poly.entity_id
_entity_poly.type
_entity_poly.pdbx_seq_one_letter_code
_entity_poly.pdbx_strand_id
1 'polypeptide(L)'
;MDSIKALIPDVQPGIVLALYLCLTPGIMQRAQAIPSSGGFCLEWPCYFVSLLTRDHAPPAHDWPSTVINVKTGYARTNRSATLEHLLQSHASKPTSRGLTLTFLYTSQVPGLSGGDVVGWSGVAMMLVQIGAAWMLGRVGASQKVYLFVSAGVYLSMLGSMTLLYHRKKQLGSARVVPENQREVVCITSGNGSTDAIVVVTEGGGAKLEDIAAARAGGLGTGRSIFVGMLIVAWMVLLLAFNQLSVVDAWCVLGVCALGTAHATFLARTWRSGKGLGFKFAEERTTVVHADKVMTALMMAEEVEEGVGSALLPVFFPGSLRPKEEEWWDARKGVAKGV
;
A
#
# COMPACT_ATOMS: atom_id res chain seq x y z
N MET A 1 -37.26 10.11 -19.49
CA MET A 1 -37.19 10.90 -18.23
C MET A 1 -38.09 10.30 -17.15
N ASP A 2 -39.31 9.86 -17.49
CA ASP A 2 -40.26 9.29 -16.52
C ASP A 2 -39.80 7.94 -15.93
N SER A 3 -39.10 7.10 -16.70
CA SER A 3 -38.57 5.81 -16.21
C SER A 3 -37.44 5.93 -15.18
N ILE A 4 -36.62 6.99 -15.21
CA ILE A 4 -35.55 7.21 -14.22
C ILE A 4 -36.12 7.88 -12.96
N LYS A 5 -37.06 8.82 -13.12
CA LYS A 5 -37.72 9.48 -11.98
C LYS A 5 -38.44 8.50 -11.06
N ALA A 6 -39.02 7.43 -11.61
CA ALA A 6 -39.67 6.38 -10.83
C ALA A 6 -38.69 5.57 -9.95
N LEU A 7 -37.38 5.58 -10.25
CA LEU A 7 -36.34 4.88 -9.50
C LEU A 7 -35.64 5.75 -8.45
N ILE A 8 -35.89 7.07 -8.46
CA ILE A 8 -35.18 8.01 -7.61
C ILE A 8 -35.95 8.19 -6.30
N PRO A 9 -35.33 7.96 -5.13
CA PRO A 9 -35.98 8.23 -3.85
C PRO A 9 -36.22 9.73 -3.67
N ASP A 10 -37.27 10.12 -2.93
CA ASP A 10 -37.61 11.52 -2.60
C ASP A 10 -36.56 12.24 -1.73
N VAL A 11 -35.41 11.62 -1.51
CA VAL A 11 -34.30 12.15 -0.71
C VAL A 11 -33.51 13.18 -1.52
N GLN A 12 -33.20 14.31 -0.90
CA GLN A 12 -32.38 15.34 -1.52
C GLN A 12 -30.94 14.83 -1.75
N PRO A 13 -30.41 14.91 -2.98
CA PRO A 13 -29.05 14.45 -3.31
C PRO A 13 -27.96 15.09 -2.44
N GLY A 14 -28.15 16.34 -2.02
CA GLY A 14 -27.19 17.06 -1.16
C GLY A 14 -27.01 16.41 0.22
N ILE A 15 -28.08 15.82 0.79
CA ILE A 15 -28.00 15.09 2.07
C ILE A 15 -27.17 13.82 1.88
N VAL A 16 -27.41 13.10 0.79
CA VAL A 16 -26.67 11.87 0.46
C VAL A 16 -25.20 12.18 0.17
N LEU A 17 -24.90 13.29 -0.51
CA LEU A 17 -23.55 13.78 -0.74
C LEU A 17 -22.81 14.02 0.59
N ALA A 18 -23.46 14.70 1.55
CA ALA A 18 -22.89 14.95 2.87
C ALA A 18 -22.65 13.64 3.65
N LEU A 19 -23.64 12.74 3.66
CA LEU A 19 -23.51 11.42 4.28
C LEU A 19 -22.38 10.60 3.65
N TYR A 20 -22.25 10.62 2.32
CA TYR A 20 -21.18 9.94 1.60
C TYR A 20 -19.81 10.43 2.09
N LEU A 21 -19.60 11.75 2.15
CA LEU A 21 -18.35 12.34 2.64
C LEU A 21 -18.05 11.99 4.11
N CYS A 22 -19.07 11.78 4.93
CA CYS A 22 -18.92 11.37 6.33
C CYS A 22 -18.69 9.86 6.52
N LEU A 23 -19.22 9.02 5.64
CA LEU A 23 -19.18 7.55 5.79
C LEU A 23 -17.93 6.91 5.19
N THR A 24 -17.23 7.60 4.30
CA THR A 24 -16.07 7.04 3.61
C THR A 24 -14.70 7.59 4.02
N PRO A 25 -14.48 8.17 5.23
CA PRO A 25 -13.19 8.76 5.56
C PRO A 25 -12.08 7.69 5.57
N GLY A 26 -11.01 7.96 4.83
CA GLY A 26 -9.80 7.14 4.86
C GLY A 26 -9.76 5.97 3.88
N ILE A 27 -10.83 5.68 3.13
CA ILE A 27 -10.82 4.61 2.12
C ILE A 27 -9.81 4.94 1.03
N MET A 28 -9.87 6.14 0.48
CA MET A 28 -8.93 6.64 -0.53
C MET A 28 -7.50 6.64 0.01
N GLN A 29 -7.31 6.98 1.28
CA GLN A 29 -6.00 7.02 1.89
C GLN A 29 -5.34 5.64 1.92
N ARG A 30 -6.11 4.59 2.22
CA ARG A 30 -5.66 3.19 2.16
C ARG A 30 -5.49 2.72 0.71
N ALA A 31 -6.46 2.99 -0.15
CA ALA A 31 -6.43 2.63 -1.56
C ALA A 31 -5.19 3.18 -2.27
N GLN A 32 -4.77 4.40 -1.92
CA GLN A 32 -3.62 5.09 -2.48
C GLN A 32 -2.34 4.98 -1.63
N ALA A 33 -2.33 4.14 -0.59
CA ALA A 33 -1.10 3.81 0.14
C ALA A 33 -0.07 3.18 -0.81
N ILE A 34 -0.56 2.43 -1.79
CA ILE A 34 0.17 1.95 -2.95
C ILE A 34 -0.45 2.60 -4.20
N PRO A 35 0.06 3.78 -4.63
CA PRO A 35 -0.56 4.55 -5.70
C PRO A 35 -0.83 3.74 -6.98
N SER A 36 -2.04 3.88 -7.49
CA SER A 36 -2.49 3.45 -8.82
C SER A 36 -3.42 4.51 -9.41
N SER A 37 -3.85 4.36 -10.66
CA SER A 37 -4.96 5.16 -11.16
C SER A 37 -6.18 4.95 -10.25
N GLY A 38 -6.75 6.04 -9.73
CA GLY A 38 -7.97 6.01 -8.93
C GLY A 38 -9.14 6.61 -9.72
N GLY A 39 -10.29 5.94 -9.71
CA GLY A 39 -11.51 6.47 -10.32
C GLY A 39 -12.02 7.75 -9.64
N PHE A 40 -13.00 8.36 -10.28
CA PHE A 40 -13.72 9.50 -9.74
C PHE A 40 -14.52 9.11 -8.50
N CYS A 41 -14.18 9.70 -7.36
CA CYS A 41 -14.94 9.60 -6.12
C CYS A 41 -14.76 10.89 -5.31
N LEU A 42 -15.55 11.06 -4.25
CA LEU A 42 -15.64 12.36 -3.57
C LEU A 42 -14.60 12.57 -2.46
N GLU A 43 -13.76 11.58 -2.19
CA GLU A 43 -12.74 11.63 -1.11
C GLU A 43 -11.43 12.33 -1.49
N TRP A 44 -11.19 12.56 -2.77
CA TRP A 44 -9.97 13.21 -3.27
C TRP A 44 -9.62 14.54 -2.57
N PRO A 45 -10.54 15.50 -2.35
CA PRO A 45 -10.22 16.74 -1.65
C PRO A 45 -9.70 16.49 -0.22
N CYS A 46 -10.37 15.65 0.56
CA CYS A 46 -9.94 15.30 1.92
C CYS A 46 -8.55 14.66 1.91
N TYR A 47 -8.31 13.78 0.95
CA TYR A 47 -7.00 13.15 0.77
C TYR A 47 -5.91 14.17 0.42
N PHE A 48 -6.17 15.12 -0.49
CA PHE A 48 -5.20 16.17 -0.83
C PHE A 48 -4.90 17.12 0.33
N VAL A 49 -5.91 17.47 1.13
CA VAL A 49 -5.68 18.22 2.37
C VAL A 49 -4.75 17.43 3.29
N SER A 50 -5.02 16.13 3.47
CA SER A 50 -4.15 15.28 4.29
C SER A 50 -2.71 15.25 3.76
N LEU A 51 -2.55 15.23 2.43
CA LEU A 51 -1.26 15.21 1.74
C LEU A 51 -0.48 16.52 1.97
N LEU A 52 -1.15 17.67 2.01
CA LEU A 52 -0.53 18.97 2.32
C LEU A 52 -0.21 19.15 3.80
N THR A 53 -1.04 18.63 4.69
CA THR A 53 -0.88 18.81 6.15
C THR A 53 0.12 17.84 6.78
N ARG A 54 0.38 16.71 6.11
CA ARG A 54 1.29 15.69 6.63
C ARG A 54 2.70 16.04 6.24
N ASP A 55 3.42 16.68 7.16
CA ASP A 55 4.83 16.98 6.93
C ASP A 55 5.64 15.70 6.70
N HIS A 56 5.37 14.60 7.42
CA HIS A 56 6.18 13.37 7.31
C HIS A 56 5.46 12.06 7.65
N ALA A 57 4.13 12.05 7.82
CA ALA A 57 3.40 10.86 8.22
C ALA A 57 2.79 10.16 6.98
N PRO A 58 3.22 8.94 6.61
CA PRO A 58 2.45 8.10 5.70
C PRO A 58 1.06 7.80 6.30
N PRO A 59 0.10 7.30 5.50
CA PRO A 59 -1.17 6.81 6.02
C PRO A 59 -1.05 6.00 7.29
N ALA A 60 -1.96 6.18 8.25
CA ALA A 60 -2.03 5.35 9.45
C ALA A 60 -1.95 3.86 9.05
N HIS A 61 -0.96 3.17 9.62
CA HIS A 61 -0.69 1.76 9.37
C HIS A 61 -1.69 0.92 10.14
N ASP A 62 -2.39 0.04 9.44
CA ASP A 62 -3.36 -0.85 10.08
C ASP A 62 -2.66 -2.06 10.72
N TRP A 63 -1.47 -2.43 10.21
CA TRP A 63 -0.69 -3.55 10.73
C TRP A 63 0.69 -3.11 11.18
N PRO A 64 0.96 -3.08 12.50
CA PRO A 64 2.29 -2.78 12.99
C PRO A 64 3.26 -3.87 12.51
N SER A 65 4.32 -3.44 11.84
CA SER A 65 5.42 -4.32 11.48
C SER A 65 6.76 -3.69 11.85
N THR A 66 7.72 -4.56 12.15
CA THR A 66 9.07 -4.21 12.54
C THR A 66 10.02 -4.71 11.47
N VAL A 67 11.00 -3.87 11.16
CA VAL A 67 12.07 -4.14 10.21
C VAL A 67 13.36 -4.29 11.01
N ILE A 68 14.00 -5.45 10.90
CA ILE A 68 15.15 -5.82 11.74
C ILE A 68 16.33 -6.10 10.83
N ASN A 69 17.41 -5.34 11.01
CA ASN A 69 18.65 -5.61 10.31
C ASN A 69 19.34 -6.79 10.98
N VAL A 70 19.57 -7.86 10.22
CA VAL A 70 20.12 -9.12 10.76
C VAL A 70 21.56 -8.96 11.26
N LYS A 71 22.36 -8.16 10.56
CA LYS A 71 23.78 -7.96 10.90
C LYS A 71 23.96 -7.16 12.20
N THR A 72 23.10 -6.16 12.43
CA THR A 72 23.23 -5.26 13.59
C THR A 72 22.27 -5.61 14.73
N GLY A 73 21.24 -6.42 14.46
CA GLY A 73 20.11 -6.66 15.37
C GLY A 73 19.21 -5.44 15.57
N TYR A 74 19.45 -4.33 14.86
CA TYR A 74 18.70 -3.10 15.08
C TYR A 74 17.27 -3.21 14.51
N ALA A 75 16.29 -3.02 15.39
CA ALA A 75 14.87 -3.06 15.04
C ALA A 75 14.32 -1.65 14.85
N ARG A 76 13.51 -1.47 13.80
CA ARG A 76 12.85 -0.21 13.43
C ARG A 76 11.37 -0.44 13.21
N THR A 77 10.54 0.49 13.66
CA THR A 77 9.12 0.51 13.28
C THR A 77 8.98 0.78 11.78
N ASN A 78 8.26 -0.07 11.08
CA ASN A 78 7.92 0.16 9.69
C ASN A 78 6.93 1.32 9.56
N ARG A 79 7.29 2.31 8.75
CA ARG A 79 6.41 3.41 8.33
C ARG A 79 6.08 3.32 6.83
N SER A 80 6.39 2.21 6.18
CA SER A 80 6.20 2.05 4.74
C SER A 80 5.04 1.12 4.44
N ALA A 81 4.01 1.67 3.80
CA ALA A 81 2.92 0.85 3.24
C ALA A 81 3.45 -0.19 2.24
N THR A 82 4.58 0.09 1.57
CA THR A 82 5.21 -0.85 0.64
C THR A 82 5.64 -2.13 1.36
N LEU A 83 6.31 -2.01 2.51
CA LEU A 83 6.77 -3.17 3.27
C LEU A 83 5.63 -3.88 4.00
N GLU A 84 4.57 -3.16 4.36
CA GLU A 84 3.34 -3.73 4.92
C GLU A 84 2.63 -4.62 3.89
N HIS A 85 2.42 -4.12 2.67
CA HIS A 85 1.86 -4.92 1.59
C HIS A 85 2.78 -6.10 1.22
N LEU A 86 4.11 -5.92 1.32
CA LEU A 86 5.05 -7.00 1.08
C LEU A 86 4.88 -8.12 2.11
N LEU A 87 4.81 -7.77 3.40
CA LEU A 87 4.55 -8.71 4.51
C LEU A 87 3.24 -9.48 4.29
N GLN A 88 2.15 -8.76 4.01
CA GLN A 88 0.83 -9.38 3.86
C GLN A 88 0.69 -10.22 2.59
N SER A 89 1.38 -9.85 1.50
CA SER A 89 1.31 -10.61 0.24
C SER A 89 2.03 -11.97 0.30
N HIS A 90 2.95 -12.17 1.25
CA HIS A 90 3.60 -13.46 1.49
C HIS A 90 3.21 -14.06 2.85
N ALA A 91 2.20 -13.51 3.52
CA ALA A 91 1.64 -14.14 4.70
C ALA A 91 1.13 -15.53 4.30
N SER A 92 1.54 -16.55 5.05
CA SER A 92 1.00 -17.89 4.86
C SER A 92 -0.50 -17.88 5.08
N LYS A 93 -1.20 -18.85 4.49
CA LYS A 93 -2.57 -19.15 4.95
C LYS A 93 -2.48 -19.38 6.46
N PRO A 94 -3.44 -18.89 7.26
CA PRO A 94 -3.43 -19.09 8.71
C PRO A 94 -3.48 -20.58 9.01
N THR A 95 -2.32 -21.22 9.10
CA THR A 95 -2.15 -22.54 9.64
C THR A 95 -2.24 -22.39 11.15
N SER A 96 -2.90 -23.34 11.81
CA SER A 96 -3.28 -23.16 13.21
C SER A 96 -2.10 -23.06 14.20
N ARG A 97 -0.85 -23.31 13.77
CA ARG A 97 0.37 -23.34 14.60
C ARG A 97 1.64 -23.08 13.78
N GLY A 98 2.68 -22.60 14.46
CA GLY A 98 4.05 -22.54 13.92
C GLY A 98 4.52 -21.15 13.49
N LEU A 99 5.68 -21.13 12.84
CA LEU A 99 6.28 -19.95 12.23
C LEU A 99 6.75 -20.30 10.81
N THR A 100 6.35 -19.48 9.85
CA THR A 100 6.82 -19.53 8.46
C THR A 100 7.73 -18.34 8.19
N LEU A 101 8.90 -18.61 7.63
CA LEU A 101 9.82 -17.61 7.12
C LEU A 101 9.95 -17.73 5.61
N THR A 102 9.66 -16.65 4.89
CA THR A 102 9.83 -16.58 3.43
C THR A 102 11.07 -15.76 3.10
N PHE A 103 12.05 -16.38 2.44
CA PHE A 103 13.29 -15.77 1.99
C PHE A 103 13.13 -15.24 0.57
N LEU A 104 13.24 -13.93 0.41
CA LEU A 104 13.13 -13.22 -0.86
C LEU A 104 14.48 -12.61 -1.22
N TYR A 105 14.99 -12.89 -2.41
CA TYR A 105 16.29 -12.41 -2.88
C TYR A 105 16.10 -11.32 -3.93
N THR A 106 16.79 -10.19 -3.79
CA THR A 106 16.77 -9.10 -4.77
C THR A 106 18.14 -8.46 -4.93
N SER A 107 18.44 -7.94 -6.12
CA SER A 107 19.68 -7.21 -6.43
C SER A 107 19.42 -5.86 -7.10
N GLN A 108 18.15 -5.44 -7.16
CA GLN A 108 17.75 -4.24 -7.89
C GLN A 108 16.93 -3.30 -7.01
N VAL A 109 17.08 -2.00 -7.26
CA VAL A 109 16.23 -0.99 -6.64
C VAL A 109 14.78 -1.20 -7.07
N PRO A 110 13.81 -1.17 -6.13
CA PRO A 110 12.39 -1.28 -6.48
C PRO A 110 11.99 -0.20 -7.48
N GLY A 111 11.42 -0.63 -8.60
CA GLY A 111 10.95 0.26 -9.66
C GLY A 111 9.51 0.73 -9.45
N LEU A 112 8.91 1.31 -10.49
CA LEU A 112 7.45 1.42 -10.51
C LEU A 112 6.82 0.02 -10.58
N SER A 113 5.63 -0.09 -9.97
CA SER A 113 4.73 -1.25 -10.04
C SER A 113 4.79 -1.94 -11.40
N GLY A 114 5.22 -3.20 -11.41
CA GLY A 114 5.28 -4.01 -12.62
C GLY A 114 3.90 -4.50 -13.04
N GLY A 115 3.14 -3.65 -13.76
CA GLY A 115 1.96 -4.01 -14.55
C GLY A 115 1.01 -5.04 -13.95
N ASP A 116 0.65 -4.90 -12.68
CA ASP A 116 -0.26 -5.85 -12.02
C ASP A 116 -1.73 -5.52 -12.33
N VAL A 117 -2.59 -6.54 -12.26
CA VAL A 117 -4.04 -6.41 -12.55
C VAL A 117 -4.67 -5.34 -11.65
N VAL A 118 -4.23 -5.26 -10.40
CA VAL A 118 -4.70 -4.26 -9.43
C VAL A 118 -4.35 -2.85 -9.89
N GLY A 119 -3.12 -2.61 -10.36
CA GLY A 119 -2.71 -1.34 -10.94
C GLY A 119 -3.51 -0.94 -12.18
N TRP A 120 -3.81 -1.89 -13.07
CA TRP A 120 -4.61 -1.65 -14.28
C TRP A 120 -6.11 -1.45 -14.01
N SER A 121 -6.63 -2.03 -12.91
CA SER A 121 -8.05 -1.93 -12.54
C SER A 121 -8.51 -0.47 -12.37
N GLY A 122 -7.60 0.44 -11.99
CA GLY A 122 -7.85 1.87 -11.92
C GLY A 122 -8.18 2.52 -13.26
N VAL A 123 -7.41 2.18 -14.31
CA VAL A 123 -7.66 2.69 -15.66
C VAL A 123 -8.98 2.11 -16.18
N ALA A 124 -9.21 0.81 -15.95
CA ALA A 124 -10.46 0.17 -16.31
C ALA A 124 -11.66 0.86 -15.63
N MET A 125 -11.56 1.19 -14.34
CA MET A 125 -12.62 1.89 -13.61
C MET A 125 -12.88 3.30 -14.16
N MET A 126 -11.85 4.06 -14.52
CA MET A 126 -12.03 5.36 -15.17
C MET A 126 -12.82 5.24 -16.50
N LEU A 127 -12.50 4.23 -17.31
CA LEU A 127 -13.22 3.95 -18.56
C LEU A 127 -14.68 3.53 -18.30
N VAL A 128 -14.91 2.70 -17.29
CA VAL A 128 -16.27 2.31 -16.86
C VAL A 128 -17.08 3.54 -16.44
N GLN A 129 -16.50 4.47 -15.69
CA GLN A 129 -17.20 5.69 -15.25
C GLN A 129 -17.54 6.63 -16.42
N ILE A 130 -16.60 6.84 -17.36
CA ILE A 130 -16.86 7.62 -18.58
C ILE A 130 -17.95 6.94 -19.42
N GLY A 131 -17.86 5.62 -19.61
CA GLY A 131 -18.84 4.84 -20.35
C GLY A 131 -20.23 4.87 -19.70
N ALA A 132 -20.30 4.73 -18.37
CA ALA A 132 -21.54 4.84 -17.61
C ALA A 132 -22.17 6.23 -17.76
N ALA A 133 -21.39 7.30 -17.64
CA ALA A 133 -21.89 8.67 -17.81
C ALA A 133 -22.40 8.93 -19.24
N TRP A 134 -21.70 8.40 -20.26
CA TRP A 134 -22.16 8.47 -21.65
C TRP A 134 -23.47 7.72 -21.87
N MET A 135 -23.60 6.51 -21.30
CA MET A 135 -24.82 5.70 -21.37
C MET A 135 -26.00 6.39 -20.70
N LEU A 136 -25.81 7.02 -19.54
CA LEU A 136 -26.86 7.77 -18.84
C LEU A 136 -27.42 8.90 -19.71
N GLY A 137 -26.58 9.55 -20.53
CA GLY A 137 -27.02 10.53 -21.52
C GLY A 137 -27.99 9.95 -22.56
N ARG A 138 -27.85 8.66 -22.92
CA ARG A 138 -28.78 7.97 -23.83
C ARG A 138 -30.14 7.66 -23.19
N VAL A 139 -30.18 7.49 -21.87
CA VAL A 139 -31.41 7.17 -21.12
C VAL A 139 -32.13 8.44 -20.62
N GLY A 140 -31.58 9.63 -20.94
CA GLY A 140 -32.22 10.92 -20.71
C GLY A 140 -31.64 11.74 -19.57
N ALA A 141 -30.45 11.41 -19.06
CA ALA A 141 -29.68 12.34 -18.22
C ALA A 141 -29.12 13.50 -19.07
N SER A 142 -28.90 14.65 -18.46
CA SER A 142 -28.36 15.80 -19.19
C SER A 142 -26.88 15.62 -19.55
N GLN A 143 -26.42 16.32 -20.59
CA GLN A 143 -25.00 16.35 -20.97
C GLN A 143 -24.09 16.87 -19.83
N LYS A 144 -24.67 17.58 -18.84
CA LYS A 144 -23.94 18.04 -17.65
C LYS A 144 -23.39 16.87 -16.83
N VAL A 145 -24.08 15.72 -16.80
CA VAL A 145 -23.58 14.52 -16.09
C VAL A 145 -22.27 14.03 -16.70
N TYR A 146 -22.22 13.93 -18.03
CA TYR A 146 -21.01 13.51 -18.75
C TYR A 146 -19.85 14.49 -18.53
N LEU A 147 -20.11 15.79 -18.65
CA LEU A 147 -19.09 16.82 -18.39
C LEU A 147 -18.58 16.78 -16.95
N PHE A 148 -19.48 16.59 -15.98
CA PHE A 148 -19.13 16.52 -14.57
C PHE A 148 -18.26 15.30 -14.24
N VAL A 149 -18.67 14.12 -14.71
CA VAL A 149 -17.93 12.87 -14.49
C VAL A 149 -16.58 12.93 -15.18
N SER A 150 -16.51 13.40 -16.42
CA SER A 150 -15.23 13.53 -17.14
C SER A 150 -14.26 14.49 -16.44
N ALA A 151 -14.74 15.65 -15.94
CA ALA A 151 -13.94 16.56 -15.14
C ALA A 151 -13.43 15.90 -13.85
N GLY A 152 -14.30 15.16 -13.15
CA GLY A 152 -13.94 14.41 -11.96
C GLY A 152 -12.90 13.32 -12.21
N VAL A 153 -13.04 12.55 -13.29
CA VAL A 153 -12.06 11.53 -13.71
C VAL A 153 -10.73 12.17 -14.05
N TYR A 154 -10.74 13.30 -14.77
CA TYR A 154 -9.53 14.04 -15.12
C TYR A 154 -8.79 14.55 -13.88
N LEU A 155 -9.50 15.15 -12.92
CA LEU A 155 -8.91 15.58 -11.65
C LEU A 155 -8.35 14.39 -10.85
N SER A 156 -9.04 13.25 -10.85
CA SER A 156 -8.59 12.01 -10.20
C SER A 156 -7.33 11.45 -10.85
N MET A 157 -7.22 11.54 -12.17
CA MET A 157 -6.02 11.16 -12.93
C MET A 157 -4.82 12.04 -12.56
N LEU A 158 -4.99 13.37 -12.52
CA LEU A 158 -3.94 14.30 -12.09
C LEU A 158 -3.49 14.04 -10.64
N GLY A 159 -4.45 13.75 -9.76
CA GLY A 159 -4.19 13.30 -8.39
C GLY A 159 -3.32 12.06 -8.35
N SER A 160 -3.75 11.02 -9.06
CA SER A 160 -3.04 9.73 -9.16
C SER A 160 -1.62 9.88 -9.70
N MET A 161 -1.40 10.73 -10.71
CA MET A 161 -0.07 11.02 -11.25
C MET A 161 0.86 11.68 -10.22
N THR A 162 0.32 12.61 -9.42
CA THR A 162 1.07 13.27 -8.35
C THR A 162 1.54 12.25 -7.31
N LEU A 163 0.70 11.28 -6.98
CA LEU A 163 1.01 10.21 -6.03
C LEU A 163 2.02 9.20 -6.57
N LEU A 164 1.89 8.80 -7.83
CA LEU A 164 2.88 7.94 -8.49
C LEU A 164 4.26 8.61 -8.53
N TYR A 165 4.29 9.91 -8.82
CA TYR A 165 5.53 10.68 -8.78
C TYR A 165 6.12 10.73 -7.36
N HIS A 166 5.28 11.06 -6.36
CA HIS A 166 5.71 11.12 -4.97
C HIS A 166 6.32 9.77 -4.54
N ARG A 167 5.61 8.66 -4.80
CA ARG A 167 6.08 7.30 -4.54
C ARG A 167 7.42 7.00 -5.22
N LYS A 168 7.57 7.34 -6.50
CA LYS A 168 8.83 7.16 -7.24
C LYS A 168 9.98 7.87 -6.52
N LYS A 169 9.75 9.10 -6.04
CA LYS A 169 10.73 9.85 -5.24
C LYS A 169 11.00 9.17 -3.90
N GLN A 170 9.98 8.65 -3.20
CA GLN A 170 10.16 7.94 -1.94
C GLN A 170 11.06 6.70 -2.13
N LEU A 171 10.71 5.83 -3.08
CA LEU A 171 11.48 4.61 -3.38
C LEU A 171 12.89 4.93 -3.89
N GLY A 172 13.03 5.95 -4.75
CA GLY A 172 14.33 6.38 -5.27
C GLY A 172 15.23 7.11 -4.27
N SER A 173 14.71 7.49 -3.10
CA SER A 173 15.50 8.12 -2.03
C SER A 173 16.19 7.12 -1.09
N ALA A 174 15.83 5.83 -1.18
CA ALA A 174 16.51 4.77 -0.44
C ALA A 174 17.94 4.62 -0.95
N ARG A 175 18.92 4.50 -0.03
CA ARG A 175 20.31 4.26 -0.42
C ARG A 175 20.44 2.90 -1.07
N VAL A 176 21.43 2.77 -1.95
CA VAL A 176 21.77 1.50 -2.60
C VAL A 176 22.73 0.71 -1.72
N VAL A 177 22.56 -0.60 -1.68
CA VAL A 177 23.52 -1.53 -1.07
C VAL A 177 24.75 -1.60 -1.99
N PRO A 178 25.97 -1.31 -1.48
CA PRO A 178 27.19 -1.37 -2.29
C PRO A 178 27.34 -2.73 -3.00
N GLU A 179 27.92 -2.76 -4.21
CA GLU A 179 28.04 -3.98 -5.02
C GLU A 179 28.77 -5.14 -4.32
N ASN A 180 29.69 -4.81 -3.41
CA ASN A 180 30.47 -5.77 -2.63
C ASN A 180 29.84 -6.11 -1.26
N GLN A 181 28.63 -5.65 -1.00
CA GLN A 181 27.95 -5.86 0.27
C GLN A 181 26.60 -6.54 0.06
N ARG A 182 26.12 -7.13 1.14
CA ARG A 182 24.82 -7.78 1.22
C ARG A 182 24.10 -7.29 2.47
N GLU A 183 22.81 -7.01 2.34
CA GLU A 183 21.95 -6.59 3.43
C GLU A 183 20.86 -7.64 3.62
N VAL A 184 20.73 -8.16 4.83
CA VAL A 184 19.67 -9.11 5.19
C VAL A 184 18.78 -8.45 6.23
N VAL A 185 17.49 -8.38 5.92
CA VAL A 185 16.50 -7.69 6.73
C VAL A 185 15.29 -8.58 6.95
N CYS A 186 14.84 -8.68 8.20
CA CYS A 186 13.61 -9.37 8.55
C CYS A 186 12.46 -8.37 8.70
N ILE A 187 11.29 -8.72 8.20
CA ILE A 187 10.04 -7.96 8.34
C ILE A 187 9.04 -8.88 9.05
N THR A 188 8.53 -8.43 10.20
CA THR A 188 7.59 -9.24 11.00
C THR A 188 6.63 -8.36 11.80
N SER A 189 5.45 -8.89 12.12
CA SER A 189 4.52 -8.29 13.09
C SER A 189 4.89 -8.56 14.55
N GLY A 190 5.92 -9.39 14.80
CA GLY A 190 6.45 -9.68 16.14
C GLY A 190 5.85 -10.94 16.76
N ASN A 191 6.03 -11.09 18.09
CA ASN A 191 5.53 -12.26 18.80
C ASN A 191 4.01 -12.43 18.63
N GLY A 192 3.58 -13.66 18.37
CA GLY A 192 2.18 -14.00 18.07
C GLY A 192 1.85 -13.99 16.58
N SER A 193 2.75 -13.54 15.69
CA SER A 193 2.59 -13.76 14.25
C SER A 193 3.06 -15.14 13.83
N THR A 194 2.38 -15.72 12.84
CA THR A 194 2.76 -17.00 12.20
C THR A 194 3.76 -16.82 11.08
N ASP A 195 4.10 -15.58 10.72
CA ASP A 195 4.83 -15.25 9.51
C ASP A 195 5.91 -14.19 9.74
N ALA A 196 7.02 -14.34 9.03
CA ALA A 196 8.05 -13.34 8.83
C ALA A 196 8.60 -13.42 7.41
N ILE A 197 8.97 -12.29 6.83
CA ILE A 197 9.69 -12.25 5.56
C ILE A 197 11.14 -11.89 5.84
N VAL A 198 12.05 -12.61 5.21
CA VAL A 198 13.46 -12.28 5.17
C VAL A 198 13.76 -11.78 3.77
N VAL A 199 14.15 -10.53 3.64
CA VAL A 199 14.61 -9.97 2.37
C VAL A 199 16.11 -9.89 2.38
N VAL A 200 16.70 -10.61 1.44
CA VAL A 200 18.11 -10.57 1.12
C VAL A 200 18.31 -9.62 -0.05
N THR A 201 18.98 -8.51 0.21
CA THR A 201 19.39 -7.55 -0.79
C THR A 201 20.88 -7.74 -1.10
N GLU A 202 21.16 -8.30 -2.28
CA GLU A 202 22.50 -8.34 -2.86
C GLU A 202 22.91 -6.96 -3.39
N GLY A 203 24.21 -6.79 -3.68
CA GLY A 203 24.76 -5.54 -4.19
C GLY A 203 23.96 -4.95 -5.36
N GLY A 204 23.71 -3.64 -5.30
CA GLY A 204 22.89 -2.91 -6.29
C GLY A 204 21.41 -2.75 -5.93
N GLY A 205 20.90 -3.46 -4.91
CA GLY A 205 19.53 -3.31 -4.42
C GLY A 205 19.33 -2.11 -3.47
N ALA A 206 18.08 -1.79 -3.13
CA ALA A 206 17.77 -0.70 -2.20
C ALA A 206 17.83 -1.15 -0.74
N LYS A 207 18.31 -0.27 0.15
CA LYS A 207 18.32 -0.50 1.59
C LYS A 207 16.90 -0.49 2.15
N LEU A 208 16.45 -1.63 2.67
CA LEU A 208 15.08 -1.77 3.16
C LEU A 208 14.83 -0.95 4.42
N GLU A 209 15.85 -0.72 5.24
CA GLU A 209 15.74 0.15 6.42
C GLU A 209 15.38 1.60 6.06
N ASP A 210 15.87 2.09 4.93
CA ASP A 210 15.56 3.44 4.45
C ASP A 210 14.13 3.52 3.89
N ILE A 211 13.67 2.45 3.23
CA ILE A 211 12.28 2.30 2.80
C ILE A 211 11.36 2.26 4.01
N ALA A 212 11.71 1.48 5.05
CA ALA A 212 10.96 1.33 6.29
C ALA A 212 10.81 2.66 7.05
N ALA A 213 11.84 3.51 7.02
CA ALA A 213 11.78 4.83 7.60
C ALA A 213 10.88 5.82 6.83
N ALA A 214 10.40 5.45 5.63
CA ALA A 214 9.60 6.29 4.74
C ALA A 214 10.21 7.69 4.51
N ARG A 215 11.54 7.73 4.30
CA ARG A 215 12.40 8.94 4.28
C ARG A 215 12.12 9.98 3.20
N ALA A 216 10.98 9.92 2.52
CA ALA A 216 10.63 10.96 1.57
C ALA A 216 10.46 12.30 2.29
N GLY A 217 11.35 13.26 1.98
CA GLY A 217 11.06 14.66 2.28
C GLY A 217 9.71 15.04 1.68
N GLY A 218 8.98 15.93 2.36
CA GLY A 218 7.62 16.33 2.00
C GLY A 218 7.46 16.78 0.55
N LEU A 219 6.21 17.10 0.18
CA LEU A 219 5.94 17.65 -1.15
C LEU A 219 6.75 18.94 -1.29
N GLY A 220 7.70 18.94 -2.23
CA GLY A 220 8.46 20.16 -2.51
C GLY A 220 7.50 21.28 -2.93
N THR A 221 7.89 22.54 -2.70
CA THR A 221 7.02 23.72 -2.82
C THR A 221 6.12 23.74 -4.06
N GLY A 222 6.69 23.49 -5.24
CA GLY A 222 5.90 23.49 -6.49
C GLY A 222 4.79 22.43 -6.54
N ARG A 223 4.99 21.26 -5.90
CA ARG A 223 3.98 20.20 -5.84
C ARG A 223 2.92 20.50 -4.80
N SER A 224 3.30 21.13 -3.68
CA SER A 224 2.33 21.62 -2.71
C SER A 224 1.40 22.66 -3.33
N ILE A 225 1.94 23.59 -4.13
CA ILE A 225 1.14 24.54 -4.92
C ILE A 225 0.21 23.79 -5.89
N PHE A 226 0.72 22.79 -6.61
CA PHE A 226 -0.10 21.99 -7.53
C PHE A 226 -1.23 21.24 -6.84
N VAL A 227 -0.97 20.59 -5.70
CA VAL A 227 -2.00 19.94 -4.88
C VAL A 227 -3.01 20.96 -4.36
N GLY A 228 -2.56 22.16 -3.96
CA GLY A 228 -3.46 23.27 -3.61
C GLY A 228 -4.39 23.67 -4.76
N MET A 229 -3.88 23.77 -5.98
CA MET A 229 -4.70 24.01 -7.17
C MET A 229 -5.71 22.89 -7.43
N LEU A 230 -5.31 21.62 -7.24
CA LEU A 230 -6.23 20.49 -7.35
C LEU A 230 -7.36 20.58 -6.32
N ILE A 231 -7.06 20.95 -5.07
CA ILE A 231 -8.09 21.16 -4.04
C ILE A 231 -9.09 22.22 -4.49
N VAL A 232 -8.62 23.37 -4.96
CA VAL A 232 -9.50 24.44 -5.46
C VAL A 232 -10.36 23.97 -6.63
N ALA A 233 -9.77 23.25 -7.60
CA ALA A 233 -10.51 22.70 -8.73
C ALA A 233 -11.59 21.70 -8.30
N TRP A 234 -11.30 20.85 -7.31
CA TRP A 234 -12.26 19.96 -6.69
C TRP A 234 -13.39 20.71 -5.99
N MET A 235 -13.08 21.80 -5.27
CA MET A 235 -14.12 22.63 -4.65
C MET A 235 -15.05 23.26 -5.69
N VAL A 236 -14.50 23.75 -6.81
CA VAL A 236 -15.32 24.27 -7.92
C VAL A 236 -16.21 23.17 -8.50
N LEU A 237 -15.69 21.95 -8.69
CA LEU A 237 -16.48 20.82 -9.16
C LEU A 237 -17.61 20.47 -8.16
N LEU A 238 -17.33 20.43 -6.86
CA LEU A 238 -18.35 20.19 -5.82
C LEU A 238 -19.40 21.30 -5.75
N LEU A 239 -19.03 22.57 -5.96
CA LEU A 239 -19.99 23.68 -6.06
C LEU A 239 -20.87 23.54 -7.31
N ALA A 240 -20.31 23.09 -8.43
CA ALA A 240 -21.06 22.83 -9.66
C ALA A 240 -22.09 21.70 -9.50
N PHE A 241 -21.89 20.77 -8.54
CA PHE A 241 -22.86 19.70 -8.23
C PHE A 241 -24.21 20.28 -7.80
N ASN A 242 -24.23 21.39 -7.06
CA ASN A 242 -25.45 22.04 -6.60
C ASN A 242 -26.27 22.68 -7.74
N GLN A 243 -25.66 22.83 -8.92
CA GLN A 243 -26.32 23.37 -10.12
C GLN A 243 -26.92 22.27 -11.01
N LEU A 244 -26.80 20.99 -10.59
CA LEU A 244 -27.39 19.86 -11.29
C LEU A 244 -28.87 19.71 -10.94
N SER A 245 -29.64 19.17 -11.89
CA SER A 245 -31.01 18.73 -11.59
C SER A 245 -30.97 17.55 -10.62
N VAL A 246 -32.08 17.30 -9.90
CA VAL A 246 -32.16 16.18 -8.95
C VAL A 246 -31.79 14.85 -9.61
N VAL A 247 -32.27 14.61 -10.83
CA VAL A 247 -31.97 13.40 -11.62
C VAL A 247 -30.49 13.32 -11.95
N ASP A 248 -29.90 14.41 -12.45
CA ASP A 248 -28.48 14.44 -12.84
C ASP A 248 -27.55 14.26 -11.63
N ALA A 249 -27.91 14.85 -10.49
CA ALA A 249 -27.17 14.71 -9.24
C ALA A 249 -27.14 13.25 -8.77
N TRP A 250 -28.28 12.54 -8.82
CA TRP A 250 -28.34 11.11 -8.51
C TRP A 250 -27.53 10.26 -9.49
N CYS A 251 -27.56 10.58 -10.77
CA CYS A 251 -26.72 9.94 -11.78
C CYS A 251 -25.22 10.09 -11.45
N VAL A 252 -24.79 11.31 -11.11
CA VAL A 252 -23.40 11.59 -10.70
C VAL A 252 -23.03 10.83 -9.43
N LEU A 253 -23.88 10.83 -8.40
CA LEU A 253 -23.66 10.10 -7.15
C LEU A 253 -23.52 8.59 -7.39
N GLY A 254 -24.33 8.02 -8.30
CA GLY A 254 -24.21 6.61 -8.70
C GLY A 254 -22.86 6.29 -9.33
N VAL A 255 -22.35 7.16 -10.21
CA VAL A 255 -21.02 6.99 -10.82
C VAL A 255 -19.90 7.18 -9.77
N CYS A 256 -20.04 8.12 -8.84
CA CYS A 256 -19.13 8.27 -7.70
C CYS A 256 -19.11 7.02 -6.80
N ALA A 257 -20.25 6.39 -6.58
CA ALA A 257 -20.35 5.17 -5.78
C ALA A 257 -19.58 3.99 -6.41
N LEU A 258 -19.47 3.92 -7.75
CA LEU A 258 -18.59 2.96 -8.41
C LEU A 258 -17.11 3.22 -8.10
N GLY A 259 -16.68 4.48 -8.10
CA GLY A 259 -15.33 4.87 -7.68
C GLY A 259 -15.08 4.54 -6.20
N THR A 260 -16.07 4.86 -5.36
CA THR A 260 -16.38 4.28 -4.03
C THR A 260 -15.91 2.84 -3.83
N ALA A 261 -16.67 1.96 -4.48
CA ALA A 261 -16.50 0.53 -4.40
C ALA A 261 -15.13 0.08 -4.91
N HIS A 262 -14.61 0.71 -5.97
CA HIS A 262 -13.28 0.42 -6.49
C HIS A 262 -12.16 0.81 -5.52
N ALA A 263 -12.23 2.00 -4.92
CA ALA A 263 -11.28 2.42 -3.90
C ALA A 263 -11.31 1.47 -2.69
N THR A 264 -12.50 1.03 -2.29
CA THR A 264 -12.66 0.03 -1.21
C THR A 264 -12.03 -1.32 -1.58
N PHE A 265 -12.21 -1.78 -2.83
CA PHE A 265 -11.56 -2.97 -3.35
C PHE A 265 -10.04 -2.83 -3.32
N LEU A 266 -9.49 -1.71 -3.79
CA LEU A 266 -8.06 -1.42 -3.76
C LEU A 266 -7.51 -1.39 -2.33
N ALA A 267 -8.22 -0.77 -1.39
CA ALA A 267 -7.83 -0.68 0.01
C ALA A 267 -7.76 -2.05 0.71
N ARG A 268 -8.50 -3.06 0.22
CA ARG A 268 -8.51 -4.42 0.76
C ARG A 268 -7.56 -5.37 0.06
N THR A 269 -6.98 -4.96 -1.06
CA THR A 269 -6.21 -5.86 -1.92
C THR A 269 -4.72 -5.67 -1.68
N TRP A 270 -4.07 -6.69 -1.14
CA TRP A 270 -2.62 -6.75 -1.02
C TRP A 270 -1.98 -6.94 -2.39
N ARG A 271 -0.82 -6.29 -2.61
CA ARG A 271 -0.10 -6.37 -3.89
C ARG A 271 1.13 -7.23 -3.72
N SER A 272 1.41 -8.08 -4.71
CA SER A 272 2.62 -8.89 -4.74
C SER A 272 3.88 -8.03 -4.84
N GLY A 273 5.04 -8.61 -4.53
CA GLY A 273 6.34 -7.95 -4.66
C GLY A 273 6.53 -7.23 -6.00
N LYS A 274 6.12 -7.87 -7.10
CA LYS A 274 6.16 -7.29 -8.45
C LYS A 274 5.25 -6.07 -8.61
N GLY A 275 4.02 -6.12 -8.10
CA GLY A 275 3.10 -4.97 -8.07
C GLY A 275 3.59 -3.83 -7.16
N LEU A 276 4.47 -4.13 -6.22
CA LEU A 276 5.14 -3.13 -5.39
C LEU A 276 6.38 -2.52 -6.05
N GLY A 277 6.86 -3.12 -7.14
CA GLY A 277 8.05 -2.70 -7.88
C GLY A 277 9.32 -3.48 -7.54
N PHE A 278 9.25 -4.43 -6.59
CA PHE A 278 10.35 -5.33 -6.30
C PHE A 278 10.52 -6.36 -7.41
N LYS A 279 11.78 -6.67 -7.73
CA LYS A 279 12.14 -7.77 -8.61
C LYS A 279 12.87 -8.80 -7.76
N PHE A 280 12.11 -9.79 -7.31
CA PHE A 280 12.65 -10.92 -6.57
C PHE A 280 13.08 -12.01 -7.55
N ALA A 281 14.17 -12.70 -7.23
CA ALA A 281 14.58 -13.92 -7.91
C ALA A 281 13.66 -15.06 -7.43
N GLU A 282 12.54 -15.26 -8.13
CA GLU A 282 11.51 -16.24 -7.76
C GLU A 282 12.11 -17.66 -7.66
N GLU A 283 13.08 -17.99 -8.51
CA GLU A 283 13.81 -19.26 -8.52
C GLU A 283 14.68 -19.51 -7.28
N ARG A 284 15.02 -18.45 -6.53
CA ARG A 284 15.78 -18.54 -5.27
C ARG A 284 14.90 -18.41 -4.03
N THR A 285 13.59 -18.24 -4.21
CA THR A 285 12.69 -18.04 -3.08
C THR A 285 12.58 -19.33 -2.27
N THR A 286 12.92 -19.24 -0.98
CA THR A 286 12.91 -20.38 -0.05
C THR A 286 11.86 -20.12 1.03
N VAL A 287 11.06 -21.13 1.35
CA VAL A 287 10.08 -21.05 2.44
C VAL A 287 10.44 -22.09 3.50
N VAL A 288 10.66 -21.62 4.72
CA VAL A 288 10.90 -22.45 5.89
C VAL A 288 9.65 -22.42 6.75
N HIS A 289 9.12 -23.58 7.11
CA HIS A 289 7.98 -23.69 8.02
C HIS A 289 8.22 -24.78 9.04
N ALA A 290 7.91 -24.49 10.31
CA ALA A 290 7.83 -25.51 11.35
C ALA A 290 6.72 -25.18 12.36
N ASP A 291 6.07 -26.24 12.88
CA ASP A 291 5.05 -26.14 13.92
C ASP A 291 5.58 -25.55 15.23
N LYS A 292 6.91 -25.64 15.45
CA LYS A 292 7.60 -25.07 16.60
C LYS A 292 8.43 -23.88 16.15
N VAL A 293 8.16 -22.73 16.76
CA VAL A 293 8.87 -21.46 16.52
C VAL A 293 10.39 -21.63 16.60
N MET A 294 10.89 -22.28 17.67
CA MET A 294 12.34 -22.50 17.83
C MET A 294 12.94 -23.29 16.66
N THR A 295 12.26 -24.34 16.20
CA THR A 295 12.71 -25.16 15.07
C THR A 295 12.72 -24.34 13.78
N ALA A 296 11.70 -23.51 13.54
CA ALA A 296 11.66 -22.61 12.39
C ALA A 296 12.83 -21.61 12.42
N LEU A 297 13.17 -21.05 13.58
CA LEU A 297 14.30 -20.15 13.75
C LEU A 297 15.65 -20.85 13.52
N MET A 298 15.82 -22.08 14.01
CA MET A 298 17.02 -22.88 13.78
C MET A 298 17.20 -23.20 12.28
N MET A 299 16.12 -23.59 11.60
CA MET A 299 16.12 -23.81 10.15
C MET A 299 16.37 -22.52 9.38
N ALA A 300 15.83 -21.38 9.83
CA ALA A 300 16.08 -20.09 9.20
C ALA A 300 17.56 -19.69 9.27
N GLU A 301 18.21 -19.95 10.41
CA GLU A 301 19.64 -19.74 10.61
C GLU A 301 20.50 -20.66 9.73
N GLU A 302 19.99 -21.84 9.35
CA GLU A 302 20.65 -22.73 8.36
C GLU A 302 20.54 -22.20 6.92
N VAL A 303 19.44 -21.52 6.58
CA VAL A 303 19.24 -20.92 5.24
C VAL A 303 20.04 -19.63 5.10
N GLU A 304 19.98 -18.76 6.10
CA GLU A 304 20.75 -17.51 6.14
C GLU A 304 21.29 -17.27 7.55
N GLU A 305 22.62 -17.23 7.65
CA GLU A 305 23.32 -16.97 8.90
C GLU A 305 22.89 -15.63 9.52
N GLY A 306 22.66 -15.62 10.82
CA GLY A 306 22.20 -14.47 11.58
C GLY A 306 20.68 -14.28 11.63
N VAL A 307 19.90 -14.85 10.71
CA VAL A 307 18.45 -14.60 10.64
C VAL A 307 17.71 -15.13 11.86
N GLY A 308 17.97 -16.38 12.22
CA GLY A 308 17.32 -17.03 13.35
C GLY A 308 17.69 -16.35 14.67
N SER A 309 18.98 -16.02 14.83
CA SER A 309 19.49 -15.32 16.02
C SER A 309 18.96 -13.90 16.16
N ALA A 310 18.80 -13.14 15.06
CA ALA A 310 18.20 -11.81 15.07
C ALA A 310 16.70 -11.83 15.42
N LEU A 311 15.99 -12.89 15.02
CA LEU A 311 14.56 -13.07 15.27
C LEU A 311 14.24 -13.75 16.61
N LEU A 312 15.21 -14.44 17.21
CA LEU A 312 15.08 -15.13 18.49
C LEU A 312 14.49 -14.26 19.60
N PRO A 313 15.03 -13.06 19.93
CA PRO A 313 14.47 -12.23 20.99
C PRO A 313 13.07 -11.68 20.67
N VAL A 314 12.66 -11.67 19.40
CA VAL A 314 11.36 -11.15 18.95
C VAL A 314 10.27 -12.18 19.15
N PHE A 315 10.51 -13.42 18.72
CA PHE A 315 9.51 -14.49 18.78
C PHE A 315 9.60 -15.34 20.05
N PHE A 316 10.73 -15.29 20.75
CA PHE A 316 10.99 -16.09 21.93
C PHE A 316 11.67 -15.25 23.02
N PRO A 317 10.94 -14.33 23.68
CA PRO A 317 11.51 -13.47 24.74
C PRO A 317 11.77 -14.22 26.06
N GLY A 318 11.39 -15.51 26.14
CA GLY A 318 11.60 -16.33 27.33
C GLY A 318 12.97 -17.01 27.37
N SER A 319 13.24 -17.70 28.47
CA SER A 319 14.47 -18.49 28.64
C SER A 319 14.47 -19.71 27.70
N LEU A 320 15.61 -19.94 27.07
CA LEU A 320 15.85 -21.11 26.24
C LEU A 320 15.91 -22.37 27.09
N ARG A 321 15.57 -23.52 26.50
CA ARG A 321 15.85 -24.81 27.12
C ARG A 321 17.36 -25.10 27.01
N PRO A 322 17.95 -25.89 27.92
CA PRO A 322 19.38 -26.17 27.90
C PRO A 322 19.91 -26.67 26.54
N LYS A 323 19.17 -27.55 25.87
CA LYS A 323 19.52 -28.06 24.54
C LYS A 323 19.47 -27.00 23.43
N GLU A 324 18.56 -26.03 23.56
CA GLU A 324 18.43 -24.93 22.60
C GLU A 324 19.57 -23.92 22.83
N GLU A 325 19.90 -23.65 24.09
CA GLU A 325 21.02 -22.79 24.49
C GLU A 325 22.36 -23.35 24.01
N GLU A 326 22.62 -24.65 24.22
CA GLU A 326 23.79 -25.36 23.67
C GLU A 326 23.90 -25.21 22.16
N TRP A 327 22.78 -25.32 21.43
CA TRP A 327 22.76 -25.18 19.97
C TRP A 327 23.09 -23.76 19.52
N TRP A 328 22.50 -22.74 20.15
CA TRP A 328 22.77 -21.34 19.82
C TRP A 328 24.19 -20.90 20.21
N ASP A 329 24.71 -21.38 21.33
CA ASP A 329 26.05 -21.04 21.80
C ASP A 329 27.14 -21.70 20.96
N ALA A 330 26.91 -22.93 20.49
CA ALA A 330 27.79 -23.57 19.51
C ALA A 330 27.96 -22.71 18.24
N ARG A 331 26.88 -22.09 17.74
CA ARG A 331 26.94 -21.20 16.57
C ARG A 331 27.55 -19.84 16.85
N LYS A 332 27.27 -19.22 18.00
CA LYS A 332 27.94 -17.98 18.42
C LYS A 332 29.46 -18.16 18.53
N GLY A 333 29.91 -19.36 18.96
CA GLY A 333 31.32 -19.71 19.03
C GLY A 333 32.01 -19.80 17.67
N VAL A 334 31.30 -20.32 16.66
CA VAL A 334 31.80 -20.40 15.27
C VAL A 334 31.87 -19.02 14.61
N ALA A 335 30.88 -18.15 14.82
CA ALA A 335 30.86 -16.79 14.26
C ALA A 335 31.95 -15.84 14.81
N LYS A 336 32.56 -16.16 15.95
CA LYS A 336 33.72 -15.41 16.50
C LYS A 336 35.08 -15.94 16.03
N GLY A 337 35.11 -17.08 15.34
CA GLY A 337 36.33 -17.78 14.91
C GLY A 337 36.70 -17.59 13.43
N VAL A 338 35.96 -16.76 12.69
CA VAL A 338 36.17 -16.38 11.28
C VAL A 338 36.42 -14.89 11.20
#